data_AF-A0A0S7YVT3-F1
#
_entry.id   AF-A0A0S7YVT3-F1
#
_cell.length_a   1.000
_cell.length_b   1.000
_cell.length_c   1.000
_cell.angle_alpha   90.00
_cell.angle_beta   90.00
_cell.angle_gamma   90.00
#
_symmetry.space_group_name_H-M   'P 1'
#
loop_
_entity.id
_entity.type
_entity.pdbx_description
1 polymer ?
#
loop_
_entity_poly.entity_id
_entity_poly.type
_entity_poly.pdbx_seq_one_letter_code
_entity_poly.pdbx_strand_id
1 'polypeptide(L)'
;MKSGLNNIPFSWLLLFVYFSVFGLAPEVMAADSGGSWRTTYDLVMRWVNFLILAAIIVKFGRRPLMNFLTGRKEEIAYELRRLEEEKEAVLQKVDEMRQQIEDSESRYIQIKERIVAQGRSRKQAIIDEAHRESRVLMESTRDQINNQLRKAKQKIREEIIDRAVEKAMEILPGKITAEDNHKLVEKLIERATS
;
A
#
# COMPACT_ATOMS: atom_id res chain seq x y z
N MET A 1 -6.52 -34.41 42.04
CA MET A 1 -5.73 -35.67 41.99
C MET A 1 -6.66 -36.88 42.13
N LYS A 2 -7.40 -37.20 41.06
CA LYS A 2 -8.32 -38.34 40.85
C LYS A 2 -8.48 -38.36 39.32
N SER A 3 -8.32 -39.42 38.55
CA SER A 3 -8.32 -40.86 38.76
C SER A 3 -7.52 -41.46 37.61
N GLY A 4 -6.26 -41.82 37.87
CA GLY A 4 -5.34 -42.36 36.86
C GLY A 4 -5.33 -43.88 36.83
N LEU A 5 -6.48 -44.55 36.89
CA LEU A 5 -6.52 -46.03 36.95
C LEU A 5 -7.36 -46.75 35.87
N ASN A 6 -8.00 -46.04 34.93
CA ASN A 6 -8.99 -46.67 34.02
C ASN A 6 -8.72 -46.51 32.52
N ASN A 7 -7.45 -46.49 32.10
CA ASN A 7 -7.08 -46.66 30.68
C ASN A 7 -6.23 -47.91 30.53
N ILE A 8 -6.81 -49.09 30.78
CA ILE A 8 -6.22 -50.33 30.31
C ILE A 8 -6.43 -50.32 28.79
N PRO A 9 -5.36 -50.21 27.96
CA PRO A 9 -5.52 -50.18 26.51
C PRO A 9 -6.24 -51.45 26.08
N PHE A 10 -7.12 -51.37 25.08
CA PHE A 10 -7.88 -52.52 24.58
C PHE A 10 -6.97 -53.73 24.26
N SER A 11 -5.73 -53.45 23.84
CA SER A 11 -4.64 -54.43 23.66
C SER A 11 -4.29 -55.24 24.92
N TRP A 12 -4.28 -54.64 26.12
CA TRP A 12 -4.04 -55.34 27.38
C TRP A 12 -5.23 -56.20 27.81
N LEU A 13 -6.46 -55.79 27.48
CA LEU A 13 -7.65 -56.62 27.66
C LEU A 13 -7.59 -57.85 26.74
N LEU A 14 -7.17 -57.68 25.48
CA LEU A 14 -6.94 -58.78 24.54
C LEU A 14 -5.81 -59.71 24.99
N LEU A 15 -4.74 -59.17 25.57
CA LEU A 15 -3.64 -59.96 26.15
C LEU A 15 -4.08 -60.72 27.40
N PHE A 16 -4.89 -60.12 28.28
CA PHE A 16 -5.45 -60.81 29.44
C PHE A 16 -6.42 -61.92 29.02
N VAL A 17 -7.22 -61.68 27.99
CA VAL A 17 -8.09 -62.66 27.34
C VAL A 17 -7.26 -63.81 26.76
N TYR A 18 -6.20 -63.50 26.01
CA TYR A 18 -5.29 -64.48 25.45
C TYR A 18 -4.60 -65.30 26.55
N PHE A 19 -4.11 -64.65 27.60
CA PHE A 19 -3.48 -65.31 28.76
C PHE A 19 -4.48 -66.14 29.57
N SER A 20 -5.75 -65.72 29.66
CA SER A 20 -6.79 -66.50 30.33
C SER A 20 -7.22 -67.73 29.52
N VAL A 21 -7.15 -67.68 28.19
CA VAL A 21 -7.55 -68.79 27.29
C VAL A 21 -6.37 -69.74 27.01
N PHE A 22 -5.15 -69.21 26.87
CA PHE A 22 -3.94 -69.97 26.54
C PHE A 22 -2.97 -70.17 27.72
N GLY A 23 -2.90 -69.23 28.67
CA GLY A 23 -1.94 -69.27 29.79
C GLY A 23 -2.41 -70.03 31.04
N LEU A 24 -3.70 -70.36 31.14
CA LEU A 24 -4.27 -71.23 32.18
C LEU A 24 -4.52 -72.67 31.71
N ALA A 25 -3.95 -73.08 30.58
CA ALA A 25 -3.74 -74.48 30.29
C ALA A 25 -2.35 -74.85 30.83
N PRO A 26 -2.21 -75.55 31.97
CA PRO A 26 -0.98 -76.30 32.17
C PRO A 26 -0.86 -77.24 30.97
N GLU A 27 0.32 -77.32 30.35
CA GLU A 27 0.61 -78.35 29.38
C GLU A 27 0.15 -79.71 29.94
N VAL A 28 -0.95 -80.27 29.41
CA VAL A 28 -1.30 -81.67 29.68
C VAL A 28 -0.39 -82.51 28.78
N MET A 29 0.92 -82.40 28.99
CA MET A 29 1.88 -83.40 28.61
C MET A 29 1.94 -84.41 29.75
N ALA A 30 1.07 -85.42 29.70
CA ALA A 30 1.40 -86.81 30.05
C ALA A 30 0.14 -87.67 30.20
N ALA A 31 0.29 -88.90 29.70
CA ALA A 31 -0.38 -90.13 30.10
C ALA A 31 -1.80 -90.39 29.57
N ASP A 32 -1.80 -91.19 28.51
CA ASP A 32 -2.70 -92.31 28.25
C ASP A 32 -3.51 -92.80 29.47
N SER A 33 -4.85 -92.76 29.36
CA SER A 33 -5.77 -93.84 29.76
C SER A 33 -7.23 -93.36 29.77
N GLY A 34 -8.12 -94.25 29.34
CA GLY A 34 -9.49 -93.94 28.94
C GLY A 34 -10.43 -93.43 30.03
N GLY A 35 -11.44 -92.69 29.57
CA GLY A 35 -12.62 -92.28 30.35
C GLY A 35 -13.34 -91.09 29.72
N SER A 36 -14.47 -91.34 29.06
CA SER A 36 -15.31 -90.36 28.36
C SER A 36 -15.67 -89.10 29.16
N TRP A 37 -15.63 -89.15 30.50
CA TRP A 37 -16.08 -88.06 31.37
C TRP A 37 -15.12 -86.86 31.45
N ARG A 38 -13.79 -87.08 31.41
CA ARG A 38 -12.81 -85.97 31.53
C ARG A 38 -12.80 -85.08 30.29
N THR A 39 -12.87 -85.68 29.10
CA THR A 39 -12.92 -84.94 27.83
C THR A 39 -14.18 -84.08 27.72
N THR A 40 -15.33 -84.57 28.21
CA THR A 40 -16.57 -83.79 28.26
C THR A 40 -16.48 -82.65 29.28
N TYR A 41 -15.88 -82.89 30.45
CA TYR A 41 -15.65 -81.85 31.45
C TYR A 41 -14.76 -80.72 30.93
N ASP A 42 -13.63 -81.05 30.30
CA ASP A 42 -12.70 -80.06 29.74
C ASP A 42 -13.37 -79.21 28.63
N LEU A 43 -14.21 -79.84 27.80
CA LEU A 43 -14.98 -79.14 26.77
C LEU A 43 -15.98 -78.16 27.39
N VAL A 44 -16.72 -78.58 28.42
CA VAL A 44 -17.68 -77.72 29.15
C VAL A 44 -16.95 -76.55 29.80
N MET A 45 -15.81 -76.79 30.44
CA MET A 45 -15.03 -75.73 31.08
C MET A 45 -14.47 -74.73 30.07
N ARG A 46 -14.09 -75.17 28.87
CA ARG A 46 -13.68 -74.27 27.77
C ARG A 46 -14.84 -73.38 27.30
N TRP A 47 -16.05 -73.92 27.21
CA TRP A 47 -17.24 -73.14 26.85
C TRP A 47 -17.63 -72.14 27.94
N VAL A 48 -17.53 -72.51 29.21
CA VAL A 48 -17.77 -71.60 30.34
C VAL A 48 -16.76 -70.44 30.32
N ASN A 49 -15.47 -70.74 30.13
CA ASN A 49 -14.44 -69.70 30.00
C ASN A 49 -14.69 -68.79 28.79
N PHE A 50 -15.07 -69.34 27.65
CA PHE A 50 -15.45 -68.56 26.47
C PHE A 50 -16.64 -67.64 26.75
N LEU A 51 -17.66 -68.12 27.45
CA LEU A 51 -18.87 -67.35 27.77
C LEU A 51 -18.57 -66.20 28.74
N ILE A 52 -17.77 -66.46 29.79
CA ILE A 52 -17.30 -65.44 30.74
C ILE A 52 -16.53 -64.36 30.00
N LEU A 53 -15.65 -64.75 29.10
CA LEU A 53 -14.83 -63.85 28.31
C LEU A 53 -15.66 -63.01 27.33
N ALA A 54 -16.61 -63.64 26.63
CA ALA A 54 -17.56 -62.95 25.77
C ALA A 54 -18.40 -61.94 26.57
N ALA A 55 -18.86 -62.29 27.78
CA ALA A 55 -19.60 -61.39 28.65
C ALA A 55 -18.77 -60.17 29.08
N ILE A 56 -17.49 -60.36 29.39
CA ILE A 56 -16.56 -59.26 29.71
C ILE A 56 -16.35 -58.36 28.49
N ILE A 57 -16.10 -58.92 27.31
CA ILE A 57 -15.90 -58.14 26.07
C ILE A 57 -17.16 -57.35 25.71
N VAL A 58 -18.35 -57.94 25.80
CA VAL A 58 -19.60 -57.22 25.50
C VAL A 58 -19.85 -56.11 26.50
N LYS A 59 -19.58 -56.35 27.80
CA LYS A 59 -19.80 -55.35 28.87
C LYS A 59 -18.79 -54.20 28.81
N PHE A 60 -17.51 -54.49 28.58
CA PHE A 60 -16.45 -53.48 28.63
C PHE A 60 -16.03 -52.94 27.25
N GLY A 61 -16.12 -53.74 26.18
CA GLY A 61 -15.67 -53.38 24.84
C GLY A 61 -16.64 -52.52 24.04
N ARG A 62 -17.94 -52.54 24.35
CA ARG A 62 -18.96 -51.78 23.61
C ARG A 62 -18.73 -50.26 23.67
N ARG A 63 -18.37 -49.74 24.85
CA ARG A 63 -18.10 -48.30 25.04
C ARG A 63 -16.84 -47.81 24.32
N PRO A 64 -15.64 -48.37 24.52
CA PRO A 64 -14.41 -47.89 23.88
C PRO A 64 -14.46 -48.06 22.35
N LEU A 65 -15.05 -49.15 21.84
CA LEU A 65 -15.18 -49.37 20.40
C LEU A 65 -16.08 -48.31 19.76
N MET A 66 -17.24 -48.02 20.38
CA MET A 66 -18.16 -47.01 19.84
C MET A 66 -17.61 -45.59 19.96
N ASN A 67 -16.90 -45.29 21.05
CA ASN A 67 -16.24 -44.00 21.23
C ASN A 67 -15.13 -43.79 20.19
N PHE A 68 -14.34 -44.83 19.86
CA PHE A 68 -13.30 -44.75 18.83
C PHE A 68 -13.91 -44.48 17.44
N LEU A 69 -14.96 -45.22 17.08
CA LEU A 69 -15.63 -45.03 15.78
C LEU A 69 -16.31 -43.66 15.67
N THR A 70 -16.94 -43.20 16.75
CA THR A 70 -17.60 -41.88 16.79
C THR A 70 -16.56 -40.77 16.74
N GLY A 71 -15.47 -40.87 17.50
CA GLY A 71 -14.38 -39.90 17.48
C GLY A 71 -13.73 -39.77 16.10
N ARG A 72 -13.48 -40.89 15.40
CA ARG A 72 -12.98 -40.87 14.02
C ARG A 72 -13.95 -40.21 13.05
N LYS A 73 -15.24 -40.49 13.19
CA LYS A 73 -16.27 -39.86 12.35
C LYS A 73 -16.34 -38.35 12.59
N GLU A 74 -16.23 -37.92 13.85
CA GLU A 74 -16.28 -36.52 14.24
C GLU A 74 -15.03 -35.75 13.79
N GLU A 75 -13.84 -36.36 13.92
CA GLU A 75 -12.57 -35.82 13.41
C GLU A 75 -12.64 -35.56 11.90
N ILE A 76 -13.05 -36.56 11.12
CA ILE A 76 -13.18 -36.43 9.65
C ILE A 76 -14.26 -35.38 9.29
N ALA A 77 -15.39 -35.39 10.00
CA ALA A 77 -16.45 -34.41 9.74
C ALA A 77 -16.01 -32.97 10.08
N TYR A 78 -15.18 -32.80 11.11
CA TYR A 78 -14.60 -31.52 11.48
C TYR A 78 -13.57 -31.05 10.44
N GLU A 79 -12.65 -31.93 10.03
CA GLU A 79 -11.67 -31.61 8.99
C GLU A 79 -12.34 -31.22 7.67
N LEU A 80 -13.38 -31.96 7.27
CA LEU A 80 -14.11 -31.68 6.03
C LEU A 80 -14.82 -30.32 6.09
N ARG A 81 -15.49 -30.00 7.21
CA ARG A 81 -16.12 -28.68 7.41
C ARG A 81 -15.08 -27.56 7.36
N ARG A 82 -13.95 -27.74 8.04
CA ARG A 82 -12.87 -26.75 8.05
C ARG A 82 -12.32 -26.51 6.65
N LEU A 83 -12.11 -27.56 5.86
CA LEU A 83 -11.66 -27.44 4.47
C LEU A 83 -12.69 -26.74 3.59
N GLU A 84 -13.97 -26.97 3.83
CA GLU A 84 -15.06 -26.33 3.08
C GLU A 84 -15.18 -24.84 3.43
N GLU A 85 -15.09 -24.48 4.71
CA GLU A 85 -15.03 -23.10 5.19
C GLU A 85 -13.78 -22.37 4.65
N GLU A 86 -12.61 -23.01 4.67
CA GLU A 86 -11.38 -22.43 4.14
C GLU A 86 -11.46 -22.21 2.63
N LYS A 87 -12.03 -23.18 1.90
CA LYS A 87 -12.28 -23.05 0.46
C LYS A 87 -13.23 -21.89 0.17
N GLU A 88 -14.32 -21.76 0.91
CA GLU A 88 -15.28 -20.68 0.73
C GLU A 88 -14.65 -19.31 1.02
N ALA A 89 -13.89 -19.19 2.11
CA ALA A 89 -13.15 -17.98 2.45
C ALA A 89 -12.13 -17.59 1.36
N VAL A 90 -11.41 -18.56 0.80
CA VAL A 90 -10.46 -18.31 -0.31
C VAL A 90 -11.20 -17.85 -1.57
N LEU A 91 -12.33 -18.48 -1.91
CA LEU A 91 -13.13 -18.09 -3.08
C LEU A 91 -13.68 -16.66 -2.93
N GLN A 92 -14.24 -16.33 -1.76
CA GLN A 92 -14.67 -14.97 -1.45
C GLN A 92 -13.51 -13.98 -1.57
N LYS A 93 -12.32 -14.35 -1.06
CA LYS A 93 -11.16 -13.47 -1.12
C LYS A 93 -10.63 -13.24 -2.53
N VAL A 94 -10.70 -14.26 -3.38
CA VAL A 94 -10.37 -14.15 -4.81
C VAL A 94 -11.36 -13.24 -5.53
N ASP A 95 -12.65 -13.35 -5.23
CA ASP A 95 -13.67 -12.48 -5.85
C ASP A 95 -13.50 -11.02 -5.42
N GLU A 96 -13.29 -10.76 -4.12
CA GLU A 96 -12.94 -9.43 -3.61
C GLU A 96 -11.71 -8.84 -4.30
N MET A 97 -10.64 -9.64 -4.46
CA MET A 97 -9.43 -9.20 -5.14
C MET A 97 -9.67 -8.89 -6.62
N ARG A 98 -10.48 -9.69 -7.31
CA ARG A 98 -10.85 -9.43 -8.71
C ARG A 98 -11.61 -8.12 -8.85
N GLN A 99 -12.63 -7.91 -8.01
CA GLN A 99 -13.37 -6.64 -7.98
C GLN A 99 -12.45 -5.46 -7.69
N GLN A 100 -11.52 -5.60 -6.72
CA GLN A 100 -10.54 -4.55 -6.43
C GLN A 100 -9.59 -4.24 -7.59
N ILE A 101 -9.21 -5.24 -8.38
CA ILE A 101 -8.38 -5.07 -9.57
C ILE A 101 -9.15 -4.30 -10.65
N GLU A 102 -10.37 -4.71 -10.97
CA GLU A 102 -11.23 -4.03 -11.96
C GLU A 102 -11.47 -2.56 -11.59
N ASP A 103 -11.80 -2.33 -10.31
CA ASP A 103 -11.94 -0.99 -9.75
C ASP A 103 -10.65 -0.17 -9.85
N SER A 104 -9.50 -0.81 -9.62
CA SER A 104 -8.20 -0.15 -9.70
C SER A 104 -7.81 0.22 -11.12
N GLU A 105 -8.13 -0.62 -12.11
CA GLU A 105 -7.92 -0.29 -13.52
C GLU A 105 -8.75 0.92 -13.95
N SER A 106 -10.04 0.96 -13.58
CA SER A 106 -10.91 2.12 -13.85
C SER A 106 -10.36 3.40 -13.20
N ARG A 107 -9.96 3.33 -11.92
CA ARG A 107 -9.32 4.46 -11.22
C ARG A 107 -8.02 4.90 -11.89
N TYR A 108 -7.19 3.96 -12.34
CA TYR A 108 -5.93 4.25 -13.00
C TYR A 108 -6.15 5.02 -14.32
N ILE A 109 -7.12 4.58 -15.13
CA ILE A 109 -7.49 5.27 -16.38
C ILE A 109 -7.96 6.70 -16.07
N GLN A 110 -8.85 6.88 -15.11
CA GLN A 110 -9.34 8.21 -14.71
C GLN A 110 -8.22 9.13 -14.21
N ILE A 111 -7.30 8.60 -13.40
CA ILE A 111 -6.15 9.36 -12.91
C ILE A 111 -5.24 9.76 -14.07
N LYS A 112 -4.95 8.83 -14.99
CA LYS A 112 -4.12 9.09 -16.17
C LYS A 112 -4.73 10.19 -17.04
N GLU A 113 -6.02 10.10 -17.34
CA GLU A 113 -6.73 11.12 -18.12
C GLU A 113 -6.70 12.48 -17.44
N ARG A 114 -6.94 12.53 -16.12
CA ARG A 114 -6.86 13.76 -15.33
C ARG A 114 -5.47 14.37 -15.38
N ILE A 115 -4.41 13.57 -15.23
CA ILE A 115 -3.02 14.04 -15.30
C ILE A 115 -2.71 14.60 -16.69
N VAL A 116 -3.13 13.92 -17.76
CA VAL A 116 -2.92 14.41 -19.13
C VAL A 116 -3.68 15.71 -19.38
N ALA A 117 -4.93 15.81 -18.95
CA ALA A 117 -5.75 17.01 -19.08
C ALA A 117 -5.14 18.19 -18.29
N GLN A 118 -4.73 17.97 -17.04
CA GLN A 118 -4.06 18.97 -16.23
C GLN A 118 -2.71 19.39 -16.84
N GLY A 119 -1.94 18.43 -17.37
CA GLY A 119 -0.67 18.71 -18.04
C GLY A 119 -0.86 19.59 -19.28
N ARG A 120 -1.88 19.31 -20.11
CA ARG A 120 -2.23 20.15 -21.27
C ARG A 120 -2.66 21.54 -20.87
N SER A 121 -3.53 21.65 -19.86
CA SER A 121 -3.99 22.96 -19.34
C SER A 121 -2.85 23.78 -18.76
N ARG A 122 -1.98 23.18 -17.94
CA ARG A 122 -0.80 23.86 -17.39
C ARG A 122 0.18 24.29 -18.47
N LYS A 123 0.43 23.43 -19.47
CA LYS A 123 1.27 23.78 -20.61
C LYS A 123 0.73 25.02 -21.32
N GLN A 124 -0.58 25.05 -21.60
CA GLN A 124 -1.20 26.20 -22.24
C GLN A 124 -1.09 27.45 -21.37
N ALA A 125 -1.38 27.34 -20.08
CA ALA A 125 -1.25 28.46 -19.15
C ALA A 125 0.17 29.03 -19.09
N ILE A 126 1.21 28.18 -19.10
CA ILE A 126 2.61 28.62 -19.13
C ILE A 126 2.93 29.38 -20.43
N ILE A 127 2.43 28.89 -21.57
CA ILE A 127 2.64 29.54 -22.87
C ILE A 127 1.93 30.91 -22.91
N ASP A 128 0.68 30.96 -22.45
CA ASP A 128 -0.10 32.19 -22.42
C ASP A 128 0.54 33.23 -21.48
N GLU A 129 1.04 32.76 -20.34
CA GLU A 129 1.78 33.59 -19.38
C GLU A 129 3.08 34.14 -20.00
N ALA A 130 3.89 33.28 -20.62
CA ALA A 130 5.13 33.71 -21.28
C ALA A 130 4.86 34.74 -22.38
N HIS A 131 3.78 34.58 -23.15
CA HIS A 131 3.37 35.58 -24.15
C HIS A 131 2.92 36.89 -23.51
N ARG A 132 2.22 36.84 -22.38
CA ARG A 132 1.80 38.03 -21.63
C ARG A 132 3.00 38.78 -21.07
N GLU A 133 3.91 38.08 -20.40
CA GLU A 133 5.15 38.64 -19.87
C GLU A 133 6.02 39.25 -20.98
N SER A 134 6.16 38.54 -22.11
CA SER A 134 6.89 39.04 -23.27
C SER A 134 6.30 40.35 -23.80
N ARG A 135 4.98 40.47 -23.91
CA ARG A 135 4.32 41.72 -24.34
C ARG A 135 4.59 42.87 -23.37
N VAL A 136 4.42 42.63 -22.06
CA VAL A 136 4.67 43.63 -21.02
C VAL A 136 6.14 44.07 -21.03
N LEU A 137 7.07 43.13 -21.21
CA LEU A 137 8.50 43.42 -21.31
C LEU A 137 8.80 44.27 -22.55
N MET A 138 8.22 43.94 -23.70
CA MET A 138 8.42 44.72 -24.93
C MET A 138 7.87 46.15 -24.80
N GLU A 139 6.68 46.32 -24.23
CA GLU A 139 6.07 47.63 -24.01
C GLU A 139 6.91 48.49 -23.06
N SER A 140 7.27 47.95 -21.90
CA SER A 140 8.13 48.65 -20.92
C SER A 140 9.50 48.99 -21.49
N THR A 141 10.11 48.09 -22.26
CA THR A 141 11.40 48.36 -22.94
C THR A 141 11.26 49.47 -23.97
N ARG A 142 10.16 49.50 -24.72
CA ARG A 142 9.90 50.56 -25.70
C ARG A 142 9.74 51.92 -25.03
N ASP A 143 9.04 51.98 -23.91
CA ASP A 143 8.91 53.20 -23.12
C ASP A 143 10.24 53.67 -22.52
N GLN A 144 11.06 52.73 -22.04
CA GLN A 144 12.41 53.03 -21.56
C GLN A 144 13.29 53.60 -22.68
N ILE A 145 13.27 53.00 -23.88
CA ILE A 145 14.00 53.50 -25.05
C ILE A 145 13.55 54.92 -25.41
N ASN A 146 12.23 55.17 -25.46
CA ASN A 146 11.68 56.50 -25.75
C ASN A 146 12.13 57.53 -24.71
N ASN A 147 12.12 57.17 -23.43
CA ASN A 147 12.57 58.03 -22.36
C ASN A 147 14.07 58.31 -22.45
N GLN A 148 14.89 57.30 -22.74
CA GLN A 148 16.34 57.48 -22.94
C GLN A 148 16.63 58.34 -24.16
N LEU A 149 15.91 58.16 -25.27
CA LEU A 149 16.06 58.98 -26.46
C LEU A 149 15.72 60.45 -26.19
N ARG A 150 14.65 60.71 -25.41
CA ARG A 150 14.28 62.07 -24.99
C ARG A 150 15.38 62.71 -24.14
N LYS A 151 15.92 61.98 -23.16
CA LYS A 151 17.04 62.44 -22.32
C LYS A 151 18.29 62.73 -23.15
N ALA A 152 18.64 61.84 -24.09
CA ALA A 152 19.79 62.03 -24.98
C ALA A 152 19.62 63.28 -25.86
N LYS A 153 18.44 63.49 -26.44
CA LYS A 153 18.13 64.70 -27.22
C LYS A 153 18.22 65.97 -26.38
N GLN A 154 17.73 65.94 -25.14
CA GLN A 154 17.82 67.08 -24.24
C GLN A 154 19.28 67.41 -23.91
N LYS A 155 20.09 66.39 -23.57
CA LYS A 155 21.51 66.56 -23.28
C LYS A 155 22.28 67.16 -24.47
N ILE A 156 22.03 66.68 -25.69
CA ILE A 156 22.64 67.24 -26.91
C ILE A 156 22.24 68.71 -27.10
N ARG A 157 20.97 69.06 -26.84
CA ARG A 157 20.51 70.45 -26.93
C ARG A 157 21.23 71.35 -25.92
N GLU A 158 21.36 70.89 -24.68
CA GLU A 158 22.10 71.60 -23.63
C GLU A 158 23.57 71.81 -24.05
N GLU A 159 24.26 70.76 -24.51
CA GLU A 159 25.64 70.85 -25.00
C GLU A 159 25.81 71.81 -26.20
N ILE A 160 24.83 71.86 -27.12
CA ILE A 160 24.85 72.82 -28.25
C ILE A 160 24.68 74.25 -27.76
N ILE A 161 23.77 74.49 -26.81
CA ILE A 161 23.55 75.83 -26.23
C ILE A 161 24.82 76.29 -25.54
N ASP A 162 25.43 75.43 -24.70
CA ASP A 162 26.65 75.76 -23.96
C ASP A 162 27.80 76.12 -24.93
N ARG A 163 28.01 75.31 -25.98
CA ARG A 163 29.04 75.60 -27.01
C ARG A 163 28.73 76.87 -27.80
N ALA A 164 27.46 77.16 -28.09
CA ALA A 164 27.08 78.37 -28.79
C ALA A 164 27.32 79.61 -27.94
N VAL A 165 27.01 79.56 -26.64
CA VAL A 165 27.30 80.63 -25.68
C VAL A 165 28.81 80.82 -25.52
N GLU A 166 29.58 79.74 -25.37
CA GLU A 166 31.05 79.79 -25.31
C GLU A 166 31.64 80.46 -26.56
N LYS A 167 31.20 80.04 -27.76
CA LYS A 167 31.66 80.64 -29.02
C LYS A 167 31.24 82.11 -29.16
N ALA A 168 30.03 82.46 -28.71
CA ALA A 168 29.57 83.84 -28.70
C ALA A 168 30.43 84.71 -27.76
N MET A 169 30.76 84.23 -26.56
CA MET A 169 31.67 84.92 -25.63
C MET A 169 33.10 85.06 -26.18
N GLU A 170 33.58 84.11 -26.98
CA GLU A 170 34.88 84.21 -27.65
C GLU A 170 34.89 85.31 -28.73
N ILE A 171 33.81 85.45 -29.50
CA ILE A 171 33.74 86.38 -30.65
C ILE A 171 33.29 87.79 -30.25
N LEU A 172 32.40 87.93 -29.26
CA LEU A 172 31.78 89.21 -28.86
C LEU A 172 32.81 90.34 -28.61
N PRO A 173 33.89 90.12 -27.83
CA PRO A 173 34.85 91.18 -27.49
C PRO A 173 35.54 91.77 -28.72
N GLY A 174 35.73 90.98 -29.77
CA GLY A 174 36.40 91.41 -31.01
C GLY A 174 35.49 92.12 -32.02
N LYS A 175 34.17 92.21 -31.76
CA LYS A 175 33.18 92.77 -32.71
C LYS A 175 32.30 93.88 -32.15
N ILE A 176 32.39 94.18 -30.86
CA ILE A 176 31.63 95.27 -30.22
C ILE A 176 32.26 96.63 -30.55
N THR A 177 31.44 97.57 -31.02
CA THR A 177 31.84 98.97 -31.24
C THR A 177 31.35 99.88 -30.10
N ALA A 178 31.94 101.07 -29.94
CA ALA A 178 31.56 102.01 -28.88
C ALA A 178 30.07 102.45 -28.95
N GLU A 179 29.49 102.46 -30.15
CA GLU A 179 28.10 102.83 -30.40
C GLU A 179 27.11 101.74 -29.98
N ASP A 180 27.50 100.47 -30.09
CA ASP A 180 26.70 99.33 -29.62
C ASP A 180 26.59 99.30 -28.09
N ASN A 181 27.68 99.66 -27.39
CA ASN A 181 27.68 99.77 -25.92
C ASN A 181 26.73 100.86 -25.43
N HIS A 182 26.65 102.00 -26.12
CA HIS A 182 25.73 103.08 -25.74
C HIS A 182 24.26 102.65 -25.91
N LYS A 183 23.94 102.00 -27.04
CA LYS A 183 22.60 101.43 -27.29
C LYS A 183 22.22 100.34 -26.29
N LEU A 184 23.17 99.51 -25.85
CA LEU A 184 22.94 98.47 -24.84
C LEU A 184 22.58 99.09 -23.48
N VAL A 185 23.28 100.15 -23.07
CA VAL A 185 23.01 100.87 -21.82
C VAL A 185 21.64 101.52 -21.84
N GLU A 186 21.28 102.18 -22.94
CA GLU A 186 19.97 102.80 -23.12
C GLU A 186 18.83 101.77 -23.03
N LYS A 187 18.99 100.61 -23.68
CA LYS A 187 18.01 99.51 -23.64
C LYS A 187 17.86 98.86 -22.26
N LEU A 188 18.93 98.81 -21.48
CA LEU A 188 18.89 98.28 -20.11
C LEU A 188 18.17 99.25 -19.17
N ILE A 189 18.41 100.55 -19.32
CA ILE A 189 17.71 101.58 -18.55
C ILE A 189 16.22 101.59 -18.90
N GLU A 190 15.87 101.50 -20.20
CA GLU A 190 14.48 101.43 -20.65
C GLU A 190 13.74 100.21 -20.06
N ARG A 191 14.33 99.02 -20.09
CA ARG A 191 13.73 97.80 -19.49
C ARG A 191 13.68 97.81 -17.96
N ALA A 192 14.57 98.52 -17.29
CA ALA A 192 14.55 98.61 -15.83
C ALA A 192 13.52 99.65 -15.32
N THR A 193 13.08 100.55 -16.20
CA THR A 193 12.15 101.63 -15.89
C THR A 193 10.72 101.37 -16.40
N SER A 194 10.50 100.28 -17.16
CA SER A 194 9.21 99.76 -17.62
C SER A 194 8.83 98.50 -16.82
#